data_AF-A0A0D2FM68-F1
#
_entry.id   AF-A0A0D2FM68-F1
#
_cell.length_a   1.000
_cell.length_b   1.000
_cell.length_c   1.000
_cell.angle_alpha   90.00
_cell.angle_beta   90.00
_cell.angle_gamma   90.00
#
_symmetry.space_group_name_H-M   'P 1'
#
loop_
_entity.id
_entity.type
_entity.pdbx_description
1 polymer ?
#
loop_
_entity_poly.entity_id
_entity_poly.type
_entity_poly.pdbx_seq_one_letter_code
_entity_poly.pdbx_strand_id
1 'polypeptide(L)'
;MVQHKCLQSSVLACAASHLHFVDASPQMQELSLTYYSQAIRSLSEVLASASSHLENHNGLLMSIMLLYLHGCMGRGTYNDIPRHVNAAIRILKLRLMERPLSISRPFDRLAVESVLYQVFLVTMGSWSDYSALGYQFDPAFWLRAENLLAQSMLFPSTSISTNSPVLGVPIDLFKLVLSIKRLWESPFRHDEETLDEVRTELDEWERTIIISGPASPDDQSDSHYELYKDATALYVLVASLLVQELSEGHTEAIGPPEPVPPDCWQIEKTVEILRRHETDVDWARCYIGNWPVYTLGFFMSAPDDIQLIRDDMRRRWDLMRFSQLERFRNNLEAIWIQRERLSGGA
;
A
#
# COMPACT_ATOMS: atom_id res chain seq x y z
N MET A 1 13.57 11.15 -23.04
CA MET A 1 12.74 12.00 -22.16
C MET A 1 12.13 13.22 -22.84
N VAL A 2 12.82 13.91 -23.78
CA VAL A 2 12.34 15.17 -24.40
C VAL A 2 11.16 15.01 -25.39
N GLN A 3 10.85 13.78 -25.85
CA GLN A 3 9.78 13.54 -26.83
C GLN A 3 8.36 13.49 -26.23
N HIS A 4 8.19 13.40 -24.90
CA HIS A 4 6.86 13.32 -24.27
C HIS A 4 6.71 14.37 -23.17
N LYS A 5 6.08 15.50 -23.52
CA LYS A 5 5.84 16.63 -22.60
C LYS A 5 5.10 16.19 -21.33
N CYS A 6 4.12 15.29 -21.45
CA CYS A 6 3.40 14.72 -20.30
C CYS A 6 4.35 14.05 -19.31
N LEU A 7 5.25 13.18 -19.79
CA LEU A 7 6.19 12.47 -18.93
C LEU A 7 7.18 13.43 -18.25
N GLN A 8 7.69 14.40 -18.99
CA GLN A 8 8.57 15.41 -18.43
C GLN A 8 7.89 16.18 -17.30
N SER A 9 6.68 16.68 -17.53
CA SER A 9 5.91 17.40 -16.52
C SER A 9 5.54 16.51 -15.33
N SER A 10 5.18 15.24 -15.53
CA SER A 10 4.92 14.32 -14.41
C SER A 10 6.15 14.09 -13.54
N VAL A 11 7.33 13.92 -14.14
CA VAL A 11 8.60 13.78 -13.39
C VAL A 11 8.91 15.06 -12.61
N LEU A 12 8.78 16.23 -13.25
CA LEU A 12 9.03 17.51 -12.60
C LEU A 12 8.04 17.79 -11.47
N ALA A 13 6.79 17.36 -11.59
CA ALA A 13 5.80 17.44 -10.52
C ALA A 13 6.26 16.61 -9.31
N CYS A 14 6.58 15.33 -9.49
CA CYS A 14 7.07 14.48 -8.39
C CYS A 14 8.36 15.04 -7.76
N ALA A 15 9.30 15.51 -8.56
CA ALA A 15 10.56 16.07 -8.07
C ALA A 15 10.35 17.35 -7.25
N ALA A 16 9.57 18.30 -7.76
CA ALA A 16 9.24 19.53 -7.04
C ALA A 16 8.47 19.24 -5.75
N SER A 17 7.54 18.29 -5.77
CA SER A 17 6.86 17.82 -4.56
C SER A 17 7.83 17.28 -3.51
N HIS A 18 8.81 16.48 -3.92
CA HIS A 18 9.78 15.91 -2.99
C HIS A 18 10.70 17.01 -2.42
N LEU A 19 11.18 17.94 -3.27
CA LEU A 19 11.98 19.09 -2.84
C LEU A 19 11.22 20.01 -1.88
N HIS A 20 9.89 20.17 -2.04
CA HIS A 20 9.07 20.91 -1.09
C HIS A 20 9.21 20.36 0.33
N PHE A 21 9.22 19.04 0.50
CA PHE A 21 9.31 18.41 1.81
C PHE A 21 10.74 18.28 2.36
N VAL A 22 11.73 18.13 1.47
CA VAL A 22 13.14 18.08 1.88
C VAL A 22 13.65 19.46 2.31
N ASP A 23 13.37 20.49 1.51
CA ASP A 23 13.92 21.85 1.70
C ASP A 23 12.92 22.81 2.38
N ALA A 24 11.73 22.33 2.73
CA ALA A 24 10.61 23.13 3.26
C ALA A 24 10.26 24.34 2.36
N SER A 25 10.50 24.26 1.04
CA SER A 25 10.34 25.37 0.10
C SER A 25 8.88 25.49 -0.40
N PRO A 26 8.15 26.59 -0.08
CA PRO A 26 6.78 26.77 -0.55
C PRO A 26 6.69 26.96 -2.07
N GLN A 27 7.72 27.53 -2.69
CA GLN A 27 7.80 27.73 -4.14
C GLN A 27 7.81 26.39 -4.89
N MET A 28 8.47 25.38 -4.32
CA MET A 28 8.49 24.04 -4.89
C MET A 28 7.10 23.37 -4.87
N GLN A 29 6.27 23.66 -3.86
CA GLN A 29 4.89 23.20 -3.85
C GLN A 29 4.07 23.83 -5.00
N GLU A 30 4.22 25.12 -5.25
CA GLU A 30 3.55 25.80 -6.37
C GLU A 30 4.01 25.25 -7.73
N LEU A 31 5.32 25.05 -7.91
CA LEU A 31 5.88 24.42 -9.10
C LEU A 31 5.37 22.99 -9.28
N SER A 32 5.27 22.22 -8.20
CA SER A 32 4.74 20.86 -8.23
C SER A 32 3.33 20.81 -8.82
N LEU A 33 2.44 21.66 -8.34
CA LEU A 33 1.06 21.75 -8.83
C LEU A 33 0.98 22.31 -10.27
N THR A 34 1.89 23.23 -10.61
CA THR A 34 2.01 23.76 -11.97
C THR A 34 2.40 22.66 -12.96
N TYR A 35 3.43 21.87 -12.63
CA TYR A 35 3.86 20.75 -13.47
C TYR A 35 2.82 19.63 -13.52
N TYR A 36 2.15 19.33 -12.40
CA TYR A 36 1.03 18.38 -12.38
C TYR A 36 -0.07 18.79 -13.35
N SER A 37 -0.47 20.07 -13.33
CA SER A 37 -1.48 20.62 -14.24
C SER A 37 -1.03 20.56 -15.70
N GLN A 38 0.25 20.88 -15.99
CA GLN A 38 0.82 20.76 -17.33
C GLN A 38 0.86 19.31 -17.83
N ALA A 39 1.15 18.35 -16.95
CA ALA A 39 1.15 16.93 -17.28
C ALA A 39 -0.26 16.47 -17.67
N ILE A 40 -1.28 16.83 -16.90
CA ILE A 40 -2.69 16.51 -17.22
C ILE A 40 -3.11 17.13 -18.56
N ARG A 41 -2.79 18.39 -18.83
CA ARG A 41 -3.11 19.05 -20.11
C ARG A 41 -2.44 18.33 -21.27
N SER A 42 -1.15 18.03 -21.15
CA SER A 42 -0.39 17.29 -22.16
C SER A 42 -0.94 15.88 -22.39
N LEU A 43 -1.37 15.18 -21.33
CA LEU A 43 -2.03 13.89 -21.44
C LEU A 43 -3.35 13.98 -22.21
N SER A 44 -4.16 14.99 -21.90
CA SER A 44 -5.42 15.25 -22.59
C SER A 44 -5.20 15.50 -24.09
N GLU A 45 -4.19 16.30 -24.45
CA GLU A 45 -3.81 16.55 -25.84
C GLU A 45 -3.38 15.28 -26.58
N VAL A 46 -2.57 14.42 -25.93
CA VAL A 46 -2.15 13.13 -26.50
C VAL A 46 -3.35 12.22 -26.73
N LEU A 47 -4.27 12.12 -25.76
CA LEU A 47 -5.49 11.33 -25.89
C LEU A 47 -6.41 11.86 -27.01
N ALA A 48 -6.50 13.18 -27.17
CA ALA A 48 -7.31 13.82 -28.21
C ALA A 48 -6.72 13.65 -29.63
N SER A 49 -5.41 13.40 -29.75
CA SER A 49 -4.71 13.30 -31.04
C SER A 49 -5.02 12.05 -31.87
N ALA A 50 -5.97 11.20 -31.44
CA ALA A 50 -6.49 10.02 -32.16
C ALA A 50 -5.40 9.09 -32.74
N SER A 51 -4.28 8.94 -32.04
CA SER A 51 -3.22 8.00 -32.44
C SER A 51 -3.66 6.56 -32.15
N SER A 52 -3.46 5.66 -33.11
CA SER A 52 -3.63 4.23 -32.85
C SER A 52 -2.56 3.73 -31.87
N HIS A 53 -2.93 2.78 -31.01
CA HIS A 53 -2.01 2.07 -30.10
C HIS A 53 -1.43 2.86 -28.91
N LEU A 54 -2.18 3.84 -28.37
CA LEU A 54 -1.77 4.59 -27.17
C LEU A 54 -1.50 3.69 -25.95
N GLU A 55 -2.17 2.54 -25.84
CA GLU A 55 -1.97 1.55 -24.78
C GLU A 55 -0.53 0.99 -24.73
N ASN A 56 0.15 0.96 -25.88
CA ASN A 56 1.52 0.47 -26.00
C ASN A 56 2.58 1.53 -25.67
N HIS A 57 2.16 2.76 -25.40
CA HIS A 57 3.06 3.87 -25.15
C HIS A 57 3.53 3.92 -23.68
N ASN A 58 4.74 3.44 -23.40
CA ASN A 58 5.31 3.43 -22.02
C ASN A 58 5.30 4.81 -21.35
N GLY A 59 5.65 5.87 -22.09
CA GLY A 59 5.64 7.22 -21.53
C GLY A 59 4.26 7.70 -21.06
N LEU A 60 3.18 7.19 -21.65
CA LEU A 60 1.81 7.54 -21.26
C LEU A 60 1.47 6.87 -19.93
N LEU A 61 1.70 5.56 -19.84
CA LEU A 61 1.48 4.79 -18.62
C LEU A 61 2.36 5.29 -17.46
N MET A 62 3.66 5.52 -17.72
CA MET A 62 4.58 6.11 -16.72
C MET A 62 4.10 7.48 -16.23
N SER A 63 3.59 8.32 -17.13
CA SER A 63 3.06 9.64 -16.73
C SER A 63 1.89 9.48 -15.76
N ILE A 64 0.95 8.58 -16.05
CA ILE A 64 -0.21 8.30 -15.18
C ILE A 64 0.25 7.70 -13.85
N MET A 65 1.24 6.81 -13.87
CA MET A 65 1.81 6.23 -12.65
C MET A 65 2.43 7.29 -11.74
N LEU A 66 3.23 8.18 -12.32
CA LEU A 66 3.80 9.32 -11.61
C LEU A 66 2.72 10.26 -11.06
N LEU A 67 1.58 10.44 -11.75
CA LEU A 67 0.50 11.29 -11.28
C LEU A 67 -0.23 10.71 -10.05
N TYR A 68 -0.47 9.39 -9.98
CA TYR A 68 -0.97 8.81 -8.72
C TYR A 68 0.10 8.83 -7.62
N LEU A 69 1.38 8.63 -7.95
CA LEU A 69 2.47 8.72 -6.98
C LEU A 69 2.62 10.13 -6.43
N HIS A 70 2.42 11.16 -7.25
CA HIS A 70 2.38 12.55 -6.81
C HIS A 70 1.28 12.77 -5.76
N GLY A 71 0.13 12.10 -5.86
CA GLY A 71 -0.91 12.12 -4.81
C GLY A 71 -0.47 11.46 -3.50
N CYS A 72 0.37 10.43 -3.57
CA CYS A 72 0.93 9.73 -2.40
C CYS A 72 2.08 10.50 -1.75
N MET A 73 2.94 11.13 -2.56
CA MET A 73 4.16 11.81 -2.12
C MET A 73 3.91 13.28 -1.79
N GLY A 74 3.01 13.94 -2.53
CA GLY A 74 2.80 15.39 -2.53
C GLY A 74 1.55 15.87 -1.82
N ARG A 75 1.34 17.20 -1.84
CA ARG A 75 0.14 17.85 -1.29
C ARG A 75 -0.82 18.27 -2.39
N GLY A 76 -2.11 18.22 -2.11
CA GLY A 76 -3.16 18.83 -2.94
C GLY A 76 -3.71 18.00 -4.10
N THR A 77 -3.23 16.78 -4.32
CA THR A 77 -3.68 15.91 -5.44
C THR A 77 -4.11 14.50 -5.01
N TYR A 78 -4.17 14.24 -3.69
CA TYR A 78 -4.58 12.96 -3.12
C TYR A 78 -5.95 12.48 -3.63
N ASN A 79 -6.91 13.40 -3.78
CA ASN A 79 -8.25 13.11 -4.28
C ASN A 79 -8.29 12.72 -5.77
N ASP A 80 -7.18 12.86 -6.50
CA ASP A 80 -7.07 12.46 -7.90
C ASP A 80 -6.49 11.05 -8.09
N ILE A 81 -5.91 10.45 -7.04
CA ILE A 81 -5.31 9.10 -7.08
C ILE A 81 -6.27 8.09 -7.73
N PRO A 82 -7.55 7.96 -7.32
CA PRO A 82 -8.47 6.99 -7.92
C PRO A 82 -8.65 7.17 -9.42
N ARG A 83 -8.66 8.42 -9.92
CA ARG A 83 -8.83 8.72 -11.35
C ARG A 83 -7.64 8.20 -12.14
N HIS A 84 -6.43 8.46 -11.65
CA HIS A 84 -5.18 8.02 -12.28
C HIS A 84 -5.01 6.51 -12.21
N VAL A 85 -5.36 5.88 -11.08
CA VAL A 85 -5.38 4.41 -10.94
C VAL A 85 -6.34 3.78 -11.96
N ASN A 86 -7.56 4.30 -12.07
CA ASN A 86 -8.54 3.82 -13.05
C ASN A 86 -8.05 3.98 -14.50
N ALA A 87 -7.35 5.08 -14.80
CA ALA A 87 -6.74 5.27 -16.11
C ALA A 87 -5.63 4.23 -16.38
N ALA A 88 -4.78 3.95 -15.40
CA ALA A 88 -3.73 2.93 -15.51
C ALA A 88 -4.32 1.52 -15.69
N ILE A 89 -5.36 1.16 -14.93
CA ILE A 89 -6.10 -0.09 -15.07
C ILE A 89 -6.63 -0.25 -16.50
N ARG A 90 -7.26 0.79 -17.06
CA ARG A 90 -7.78 0.76 -18.43
C ARG A 90 -6.68 0.51 -19.45
N ILE A 91 -5.54 1.20 -19.34
CA ILE A 91 -4.39 1.00 -20.23
C ILE A 91 -3.85 -0.43 -20.11
N LEU A 92 -3.68 -0.95 -18.89
CA LEU A 92 -3.19 -2.32 -18.69
C LEU A 92 -4.16 -3.37 -19.24
N LYS A 93 -5.47 -3.15 -19.11
CA LYS A 93 -6.47 -4.04 -19.72
C LYS A 93 -6.32 -4.11 -21.24
N LEU A 94 -6.29 -2.95 -21.90
CA LEU A 94 -6.11 -2.85 -23.36
C LEU A 94 -4.78 -3.49 -23.80
N ARG A 95 -3.70 -3.18 -23.09
CA ARG A 95 -2.34 -3.58 -23.45
C ARG A 95 -2.05 -5.06 -23.21
N LEU A 96 -2.52 -5.62 -22.10
CA LEU A 96 -2.06 -6.93 -21.60
C LEU A 96 -3.17 -7.97 -21.44
N MET A 97 -4.46 -7.58 -21.48
CA MET A 97 -5.58 -8.46 -21.11
C MET A 97 -6.61 -8.70 -22.22
N GLU A 98 -6.52 -8.02 -23.37
CA GLU A 98 -7.47 -8.17 -24.49
C GLU A 98 -7.13 -9.33 -25.46
N ARG A 99 -5.98 -10.01 -25.29
CA ARG A 99 -5.55 -11.35 -25.77
C ARG A 99 -4.27 -11.34 -26.63
N PRO A 100 -3.40 -12.37 -26.49
CA PRO A 100 -3.28 -13.27 -25.33
C PRO A 100 -2.69 -12.54 -24.11
N LEU A 101 -3.07 -13.00 -22.90
CA LEU A 101 -2.45 -12.54 -21.65
C LEU A 101 -0.95 -12.80 -21.72
N SER A 102 -0.12 -11.76 -21.74
CA SER A 102 1.33 -11.95 -21.68
C SER A 102 2.01 -10.73 -21.10
N ILE A 103 2.96 -10.97 -20.20
CA ILE A 103 4.00 -10.00 -19.87
C ILE A 103 5.24 -10.46 -20.63
N SER A 104 5.66 -9.67 -21.61
CA SER A 104 6.86 -9.94 -22.39
C SER A 104 8.02 -9.03 -22.01
N ARG A 105 7.78 -7.99 -21.19
CA ARG A 105 8.77 -6.96 -20.84
C ARG A 105 8.81 -6.73 -19.34
N PRO A 106 10.00 -6.48 -18.75
CA PRO A 106 10.12 -6.13 -17.33
C PRO A 106 9.26 -4.93 -16.91
N PHE A 107 9.14 -3.92 -17.79
CA PHE A 107 8.29 -2.77 -17.52
C PHE A 107 6.81 -3.12 -17.34
N ASP A 108 6.28 -4.09 -18.10
CA ASP A 108 4.87 -4.48 -18.00
C ASP A 108 4.59 -5.12 -16.64
N ARG A 109 5.52 -5.93 -16.14
CA ARG A 109 5.43 -6.53 -14.79
C ARG A 109 5.48 -5.46 -13.71
N LEU A 110 6.46 -4.57 -13.77
CA LEU A 110 6.58 -3.44 -12.85
C LEU A 110 5.30 -2.60 -12.84
N ALA A 111 4.72 -2.32 -14.02
CA ALA A 111 3.51 -1.52 -14.13
C ALA A 111 2.29 -2.23 -13.52
N VAL A 112 2.12 -3.54 -13.76
CA VAL A 112 1.03 -4.34 -13.17
C VAL A 112 1.16 -4.37 -11.64
N GLU A 113 2.34 -4.68 -11.12
CA GLU A 113 2.58 -4.69 -9.68
C GLU A 113 2.37 -3.30 -9.05
N SER A 114 2.86 -2.23 -9.69
CA SER A 114 2.64 -0.86 -9.21
C SER A 114 1.17 -0.48 -9.15
N VAL A 115 0.39 -0.85 -10.18
CA VAL A 115 -1.04 -0.58 -10.21
C VAL A 115 -1.77 -1.43 -9.16
N LEU A 116 -1.42 -2.70 -8.97
CA LEU A 116 -1.99 -3.54 -7.91
C LEU A 116 -1.72 -2.98 -6.52
N TYR A 117 -0.48 -2.58 -6.23
CA TYR A 117 -0.14 -1.96 -4.96
C TYR A 117 -0.93 -0.67 -4.73
N GLN A 118 -1.05 0.15 -5.76
CA GLN A 118 -1.82 1.38 -5.65
C GLN A 118 -3.32 1.11 -5.46
N VAL A 119 -3.89 0.12 -6.15
CA VAL A 119 -5.27 -0.37 -5.96
C VAL A 119 -5.47 -0.83 -4.53
N PHE A 120 -4.54 -1.59 -3.97
CA PHE A 120 -4.57 -1.98 -2.56
C PHE A 120 -4.63 -0.75 -1.67
N LEU A 121 -3.68 0.18 -1.78
CA LEU A 121 -3.63 1.38 -0.94
C LEU A 121 -4.88 2.26 -1.04
N VAL A 122 -5.43 2.47 -2.24
CA VAL A 122 -6.65 3.27 -2.40
C VAL A 122 -7.88 2.55 -1.85
N THR A 123 -7.92 1.22 -1.93
CA THR A 123 -9.03 0.42 -1.37
C THR A 123 -8.97 0.38 0.14
N MET A 124 -7.78 0.26 0.73
CA MET A 124 -7.62 0.24 2.19
C MET A 124 -7.94 1.60 2.83
N GLY A 125 -7.67 2.70 2.13
CA GLY A 125 -8.06 4.04 2.57
C GLY A 125 -7.50 4.43 3.94
N SER A 126 -8.22 5.32 4.62
CA SER A 126 -7.98 5.67 6.03
C SER A 126 -8.98 4.92 6.90
N TRP A 127 -8.55 4.44 8.06
CA TRP A 127 -9.46 3.81 9.03
C TRP A 127 -10.43 4.79 9.69
N SER A 128 -10.17 6.11 9.60
CA SER A 128 -11.02 7.14 10.22
C SER A 128 -11.75 8.05 9.24
N ASP A 129 -11.54 7.89 7.93
CA ASP A 129 -12.27 8.65 6.91
C ASP A 129 -13.09 7.70 6.04
N TYR A 130 -14.38 7.59 6.36
CA TYR A 130 -15.35 6.76 5.63
C TYR A 130 -15.80 7.38 4.31
N SER A 131 -15.32 8.58 4.00
CA SER A 131 -15.55 9.17 2.68
C SER A 131 -14.65 8.43 1.69
N ALA A 132 -15.18 7.36 1.11
CA ALA A 132 -14.50 6.65 0.03
C ALA A 132 -14.02 7.69 -0.98
N LEU A 133 -12.75 7.64 -1.37
CA LEU A 133 -12.14 8.53 -2.36
C LEU A 133 -12.82 8.47 -3.75
N GLY A 134 -13.95 7.79 -3.88
CA GLY A 134 -14.64 7.52 -5.13
C GLY A 134 -13.97 6.39 -5.92
N TYR A 135 -13.11 5.60 -5.30
CA TYR A 135 -12.57 4.39 -5.90
C TYR A 135 -13.52 3.21 -5.67
N GLN A 136 -13.77 2.45 -6.72
CA GLN A 136 -14.51 1.20 -6.66
C GLN A 136 -13.55 0.07 -7.02
N PHE A 137 -13.38 -0.88 -6.10
CA PHE A 137 -12.55 -2.06 -6.33
C PHE A 137 -13.07 -2.86 -7.53
N ASP A 138 -12.17 -3.18 -8.46
CA ASP A 138 -12.48 -3.97 -9.66
C ASP A 138 -11.94 -5.40 -9.50
N PRO A 139 -12.76 -6.36 -9.00
CA PRO A 139 -12.32 -7.74 -8.76
C PRO A 139 -11.92 -8.44 -10.06
N ALA A 140 -12.54 -8.08 -11.20
CA ALA A 140 -12.23 -8.68 -12.49
C ALA A 140 -10.89 -8.20 -13.06
N PHE A 141 -10.46 -6.98 -12.74
CA PHE A 141 -9.09 -6.54 -12.99
C PHE A 141 -8.11 -7.28 -12.10
N TRP A 142 -8.36 -7.31 -10.78
CA TRP A 142 -7.47 -7.94 -9.80
C TRP A 142 -7.16 -9.39 -10.18
N LEU A 143 -8.19 -10.21 -10.39
CA LEU A 143 -8.04 -11.61 -10.75
C LEU A 143 -7.23 -11.80 -12.05
N ARG A 144 -7.41 -10.93 -13.05
CA ARG A 144 -6.64 -11.02 -14.30
C ARG A 144 -5.18 -10.62 -14.12
N ALA A 145 -4.91 -9.61 -13.30
CA ALA A 145 -3.56 -9.19 -12.98
C ALA A 145 -2.80 -10.26 -12.17
N GLU A 146 -3.45 -10.87 -11.19
CA GLU A 146 -2.96 -12.02 -10.42
C GLU A 146 -2.56 -13.18 -11.34
N ASN A 147 -3.48 -13.62 -12.21
CA ASN A 147 -3.20 -14.67 -13.20
C ASN A 147 -2.03 -14.30 -14.13
N LEU A 148 -1.94 -13.04 -14.55
CA LEU A 148 -0.88 -12.55 -15.42
C LEU A 148 0.49 -12.58 -14.73
N LEU A 149 0.56 -12.21 -13.45
CA LEU A 149 1.79 -12.24 -12.65
C LEU A 149 2.23 -13.67 -12.31
N ALA A 150 1.28 -14.57 -12.05
CA ALA A 150 1.55 -15.99 -11.79
C ALA A 150 2.14 -16.71 -13.02
N GLN A 151 1.76 -16.29 -14.23
CA GLN A 151 2.27 -16.85 -15.49
C GLN A 151 3.59 -16.21 -15.96
N SER A 152 4.05 -15.15 -15.29
CA SER A 152 5.18 -14.33 -15.74
C SER A 152 6.37 -14.43 -14.79
N MET A 153 7.24 -15.42 -14.99
CA MET A 153 8.52 -15.50 -14.29
C MET A 153 9.63 -14.96 -15.21
N LEU A 154 10.04 -13.72 -14.98
CA LEU A 154 11.02 -13.03 -15.83
C LEU A 154 12.46 -13.46 -15.55
N PHE A 155 12.74 -13.80 -14.29
CA PHE A 155 14.07 -14.23 -13.84
C PHE A 155 13.94 -15.60 -13.15
N PRO A 156 13.88 -16.70 -13.92
CA PRO A 156 13.94 -18.03 -13.34
C PRO A 156 15.22 -18.18 -12.51
N SER A 157 15.17 -18.89 -11.38
CA SER A 157 16.27 -19.12 -10.42
C SER A 157 16.70 -17.95 -9.53
N THR A 158 15.94 -16.86 -9.47
CA THR A 158 16.16 -15.80 -8.47
C THR A 158 15.05 -15.77 -7.42
N SER A 159 15.29 -15.07 -6.31
CA SER A 159 14.33 -14.91 -5.21
C SER A 159 13.00 -14.31 -5.67
N ILE A 160 11.95 -14.53 -4.88
CA ILE A 160 10.60 -13.99 -5.14
C ILE A 160 10.64 -12.45 -5.13
N SER A 161 11.40 -11.82 -4.24
CA SER A 161 11.61 -10.36 -4.19
C SER A 161 12.23 -9.81 -5.49
N THR A 162 13.16 -10.55 -6.11
CA THR A 162 13.76 -10.18 -7.40
C THR A 162 12.73 -10.25 -8.54
N ASN A 163 11.86 -11.27 -8.49
CA ASN A 163 10.78 -11.38 -9.46
C ASN A 163 9.62 -10.43 -9.14
N SER A 164 9.42 -9.99 -7.90
CA SER A 164 8.33 -9.08 -7.50
C SER A 164 8.85 -7.77 -6.91
N PRO A 165 9.45 -6.91 -7.74
CA PRO A 165 10.19 -5.73 -7.26
C PRO A 165 9.31 -4.65 -6.63
N VAL A 166 7.98 -4.70 -6.81
CA VAL A 166 7.07 -3.68 -6.27
C VAL A 166 6.15 -4.23 -5.18
N LEU A 167 5.58 -5.43 -5.34
CA LEU A 167 4.71 -5.96 -4.29
C LEU A 167 5.51 -6.45 -3.08
N GLY A 168 6.57 -7.23 -3.31
CA GLY A 168 7.44 -7.79 -2.26
C GLY A 168 6.79 -8.77 -1.28
N VAL A 169 5.47 -8.69 -1.11
CA VAL A 169 4.59 -9.53 -0.30
C VAL A 169 3.72 -10.36 -1.25
N PRO A 170 3.37 -11.61 -0.91
CA PRO A 170 2.49 -12.45 -1.72
C PRO A 170 1.15 -11.77 -2.05
N ILE A 171 0.71 -11.88 -3.32
CA ILE A 171 -0.56 -11.30 -3.80
C ILE A 171 -1.76 -11.85 -3.02
N ASP A 172 -1.70 -13.13 -2.66
CA ASP A 172 -2.76 -13.81 -1.90
C ASP A 172 -2.96 -13.15 -0.54
N LEU A 173 -1.90 -12.69 0.12
CA LEU A 173 -2.02 -11.96 1.38
C LEU A 173 -2.66 -10.58 1.20
N PHE A 174 -2.33 -9.85 0.12
CA PHE A 174 -3.03 -8.60 -0.20
C PHE A 174 -4.53 -8.85 -0.44
N LYS A 175 -4.87 -9.93 -1.13
CA LYS A 175 -6.26 -10.32 -1.42
C LYS A 175 -7.01 -10.70 -0.14
N LEU A 176 -6.39 -11.47 0.76
CA LEU A 176 -6.95 -11.81 2.07
C LEU A 176 -7.26 -10.54 2.87
N VAL A 177 -6.29 -9.62 2.99
CA VAL A 177 -6.47 -8.34 3.70
C VAL A 177 -7.58 -7.48 3.08
N LEU A 178 -7.68 -7.43 1.74
CA LEU A 178 -8.77 -6.73 1.06
C LEU A 178 -10.14 -7.36 1.34
N SER A 179 -10.22 -8.69 1.40
CA SER A 179 -11.43 -9.40 1.77
C SER A 179 -11.83 -9.07 3.21
N ILE A 180 -10.90 -9.11 4.15
CA ILE A 180 -11.11 -8.73 5.56
C ILE A 180 -11.60 -7.28 5.66
N LYS A 181 -10.99 -6.35 4.93
CA LYS A 181 -11.42 -4.94 4.88
C LYS A 181 -12.86 -4.78 4.38
N ARG A 182 -13.27 -5.55 3.37
CA ARG A 182 -14.65 -5.53 2.87
C ARG A 182 -15.63 -6.08 3.88
N LEU A 183 -15.24 -7.09 4.65
CA LEU A 183 -16.04 -7.58 5.77
C LEU A 183 -16.16 -6.50 6.85
N TRP A 184 -15.06 -5.84 7.20
CA TRP A 184 -15.03 -4.73 8.16
C TRP A 184 -15.98 -3.58 7.81
N GLU A 185 -16.05 -3.20 6.54
CA GLU A 185 -16.88 -2.10 6.07
C GLU A 185 -18.35 -2.49 5.81
N SER A 186 -18.67 -3.78 5.90
CA SER A 186 -20.04 -4.25 5.72
C SER A 186 -20.92 -3.81 6.90
N PRO A 187 -22.08 -3.18 6.64
CA PRO A 187 -23.02 -2.82 7.70
C PRO A 187 -23.81 -4.03 8.22
N PHE A 188 -23.61 -5.21 7.65
CA PHE A 188 -24.34 -6.43 8.00
C PHE A 188 -23.48 -7.36 8.84
N ARG A 189 -24.10 -8.07 9.79
CA ARG A 189 -23.46 -9.20 10.45
C ARG A 189 -23.12 -10.27 9.42
N HIS A 190 -21.90 -10.77 9.52
CA HIS A 190 -21.40 -11.84 8.66
C HIS A 190 -21.90 -13.19 9.16
N ASP A 191 -22.19 -14.09 8.22
CA ASP A 191 -22.40 -15.49 8.55
C ASP A 191 -21.10 -16.13 9.05
N GLU A 192 -21.27 -17.14 9.91
CA GLU A 192 -20.15 -17.84 10.54
C GLU A 192 -19.30 -18.61 9.52
N GLU A 193 -19.90 -19.07 8.43
CA GLU A 193 -19.22 -19.78 7.33
C GLU A 193 -18.19 -18.88 6.63
N THR A 194 -18.57 -17.66 6.26
CA THR A 194 -17.67 -16.67 5.63
C THR A 194 -16.50 -16.32 6.55
N LEU A 195 -16.73 -16.17 7.86
CA LEU A 195 -15.65 -15.90 8.83
C LEU A 195 -14.74 -17.11 9.02
N ASP A 196 -15.28 -18.33 8.99
CA ASP A 196 -14.51 -19.58 9.13
C ASP A 196 -13.60 -19.83 7.91
N GLU A 197 -14.06 -19.51 6.70
CA GLU A 197 -13.23 -19.55 5.49
C GLU A 197 -12.02 -18.62 5.60
N VAL A 198 -12.24 -17.37 6.04
CA VAL A 198 -11.18 -16.37 6.22
C VAL A 198 -10.22 -16.78 7.33
N ARG A 199 -10.71 -17.34 8.44
CA ARG A 199 -9.85 -17.87 9.52
C ARG A 199 -9.00 -19.03 9.02
N THR A 200 -9.58 -19.96 8.27
CA THR A 200 -8.86 -21.12 7.74
C THR A 200 -7.70 -20.68 6.82
N GLU A 201 -7.93 -19.70 5.94
CA GLU A 201 -6.87 -19.14 5.10
C GLU A 201 -5.80 -18.43 5.93
N LEU A 202 -6.22 -17.66 6.95
CA LEU A 202 -5.32 -16.93 7.85
C LEU A 202 -4.45 -17.87 8.71
N ASP A 203 -4.99 -18.98 9.20
CA ASP A 203 -4.27 -19.97 10.00
C ASP A 203 -3.03 -20.50 9.27
N GLU A 204 -3.11 -20.66 7.95
CA GLU A 204 -1.97 -21.07 7.13
C GLU A 204 -0.87 -20.01 7.16
N TRP A 205 -1.23 -18.73 7.05
CA TRP A 205 -0.31 -17.61 7.14
C TRP A 205 0.29 -17.44 8.52
N GLU A 206 -0.49 -17.54 9.59
CA GLU A 206 -0.01 -17.43 10.96
C GLU A 206 1.05 -18.50 11.28
N ARG A 207 0.84 -19.73 10.80
CA ARG A 207 1.84 -20.80 10.94
C ARG A 207 3.17 -20.43 10.30
N THR A 208 3.19 -19.72 9.18
CA THR A 208 4.44 -19.32 8.53
C THR A 208 5.28 -18.40 9.41
N ILE A 209 4.66 -17.48 10.16
CA ILE A 209 5.37 -16.51 11.01
C ILE A 209 5.70 -17.05 12.40
N ILE A 210 4.92 -18.03 12.89
CA ILE A 210 5.16 -18.71 14.17
C ILE A 210 6.26 -19.78 14.05
N ILE A 211 6.23 -20.58 12.98
CA ILE A 211 7.10 -21.75 12.82
C ILE A 211 8.44 -21.40 12.16
N SER A 212 8.57 -20.19 11.58
CA SER A 212 9.73 -19.71 10.81
C SER A 212 11.09 -20.30 11.27
N GLY A 213 11.55 -21.32 10.53
CA GLY A 213 12.87 -21.95 10.69
C GLY A 213 13.98 -21.14 10.01
N PRO A 214 15.23 -21.62 10.02
CA PRO A 214 16.34 -20.91 9.37
C PRO A 214 16.11 -20.74 7.86
N ALA A 215 16.40 -19.55 7.34
CA ALA A 215 16.25 -19.19 5.93
C ALA A 215 16.98 -20.19 5.00
N SER A 216 16.40 -20.47 3.84
CA SER A 216 17.03 -21.35 2.85
C SER A 216 18.32 -20.71 2.29
N PRO A 217 19.24 -21.50 1.69
CA PRO A 217 20.49 -20.95 1.14
C PRO A 217 20.26 -19.87 0.07
N ASP A 218 19.19 -19.99 -0.72
CA ASP A 218 18.82 -18.99 -1.74
C ASP A 218 18.28 -17.71 -1.09
N ASP A 219 17.54 -17.83 0.01
CA ASP A 219 17.04 -16.68 0.80
C ASP A 219 18.18 -15.92 1.49
N GLN A 220 19.24 -16.61 1.92
CA GLN A 220 20.42 -15.99 2.54
C GLN A 220 21.25 -15.15 1.57
N SER A 221 21.09 -15.35 0.27
CA SER A 221 21.78 -14.57 -0.77
C SER A 221 21.13 -13.22 -1.05
N ASP A 222 19.88 -13.02 -0.61
CA ASP A 222 19.14 -11.78 -0.78
C ASP A 222 19.26 -10.90 0.47
N SER A 223 19.98 -9.77 0.33
CA SER A 223 20.20 -8.81 1.41
C SER A 223 18.92 -8.22 1.97
N HIS A 224 17.80 -8.30 1.25
CA HIS A 224 16.52 -7.75 1.67
C HIS A 224 15.52 -8.81 2.14
N TYR A 225 15.87 -10.10 2.13
CA TYR A 225 14.96 -11.19 2.47
C TYR A 225 14.27 -10.99 3.82
N GLU A 226 15.03 -10.71 4.89
CA GLU A 226 14.47 -10.52 6.23
C GLU A 226 13.53 -9.29 6.29
N LEU A 227 13.81 -8.22 5.53
CA LEU A 227 12.94 -7.05 5.47
C LEU A 227 11.56 -7.39 4.88
N TYR A 228 11.53 -8.13 3.78
CA TYR A 228 10.27 -8.52 3.13
C TYR A 228 9.52 -9.57 3.94
N LYS A 229 10.25 -10.49 4.59
CA LYS A 229 9.67 -11.48 5.51
C LYS A 229 9.03 -10.81 6.71
N ASP A 230 9.71 -9.89 7.38
CA ASP A 230 9.16 -9.16 8.52
C ASP A 230 8.02 -8.23 8.09
N ALA A 231 8.13 -7.56 6.94
CA ALA A 231 7.01 -6.79 6.39
C ALA A 231 5.79 -7.69 6.10
N THR A 232 5.99 -8.86 5.49
CA THR A 232 4.93 -9.86 5.27
C THR A 232 4.31 -10.29 6.60
N ALA A 233 5.12 -10.53 7.62
CA ALA A 233 4.62 -10.87 8.95
C ALA A 233 3.72 -9.78 9.53
N LEU A 234 4.06 -8.49 9.35
CA LEU A 234 3.18 -7.40 9.80
C LEU A 234 1.80 -7.42 9.10
N TYR A 235 1.73 -7.80 7.81
CA TYR A 235 0.42 -7.96 7.13
C TYR A 235 -0.39 -9.11 7.73
N VAL A 236 0.25 -10.24 8.05
CA VAL A 236 -0.39 -11.39 8.70
C VAL A 236 -0.91 -11.00 10.08
N LEU A 237 -0.11 -10.28 10.88
CA LEU A 237 -0.50 -9.81 12.20
C LEU A 237 -1.70 -8.85 12.15
N VAL A 238 -1.73 -7.93 11.17
CA VAL A 238 -2.89 -7.06 10.93
C VAL A 238 -4.13 -7.89 10.58
N ALA A 239 -4.01 -8.84 9.66
CA ALA A 239 -5.12 -9.71 9.26
C ALA A 239 -5.66 -10.50 10.46
N SER A 240 -4.76 -11.05 11.29
CA SER A 240 -5.08 -11.78 12.52
C SER A 240 -5.91 -10.95 13.50
N LEU A 241 -5.43 -9.76 13.83
CA LEU A 241 -6.13 -8.86 14.76
C LEU A 241 -7.49 -8.41 14.22
N LEU A 242 -7.59 -8.09 12.93
CA LEU A 242 -8.86 -7.70 12.31
C LEU A 242 -9.89 -8.85 12.32
N VAL A 243 -9.46 -10.07 12.00
CA VAL A 243 -10.35 -11.25 12.02
C VAL A 243 -10.80 -11.57 13.44
N GLN A 244 -9.91 -11.45 14.42
CA GLN A 244 -10.25 -11.63 15.83
C GLN A 244 -11.34 -10.64 16.26
N GLU A 245 -11.18 -9.35 15.95
CA GLU A 245 -12.16 -8.33 16.32
C GLU A 245 -13.52 -8.50 15.62
N LEU A 246 -13.50 -8.88 14.32
CA LEU A 246 -14.72 -9.27 13.59
C LEU A 246 -15.44 -10.46 14.23
N SER A 247 -14.68 -11.40 14.77
CA SER A 247 -15.18 -12.63 15.40
C SER A 247 -15.84 -12.39 16.75
N GLU A 248 -15.34 -11.41 17.51
CA GLU A 248 -15.86 -11.05 18.82
C GLU A 248 -17.16 -10.23 18.75
N GLY A 249 -17.60 -9.86 17.54
CA GLY A 249 -18.92 -9.27 17.31
C GLY A 249 -19.03 -7.78 17.69
N HIS A 250 -17.90 -7.08 17.81
CA HIS A 250 -17.79 -5.63 18.14
C HIS A 250 -18.38 -4.68 17.06
N THR A 251 -19.27 -5.16 16.20
CA THR A 251 -19.95 -4.42 15.12
C THR A 251 -21.13 -3.54 15.61
N GLU A 252 -20.94 -2.69 16.61
CA GLU A 252 -21.93 -1.63 16.93
C GLU A 252 -21.51 -0.24 16.43
N ALA A 253 -20.25 -0.04 16.04
CA ALA A 253 -19.83 1.18 15.35
C ALA A 253 -18.83 0.85 14.22
N ILE A 254 -19.14 1.31 13.00
CA ILE A 254 -18.16 1.37 11.92
C ILE A 254 -17.06 2.33 12.38
N GLY A 255 -15.95 1.77 12.85
CA GLY A 255 -14.88 2.43 13.60
C GLY A 255 -13.48 2.10 13.07
N PRO A 256 -12.45 2.89 13.42
CA PRO A 256 -11.07 2.39 13.38
C PRO A 256 -10.94 1.18 14.32
N PRO A 257 -10.01 0.23 14.05
CA PRO A 257 -9.83 -0.96 14.88
C PRO A 257 -9.53 -0.60 16.35
N GLU A 258 -10.06 -1.34 17.32
CA GLU A 258 -9.89 -1.03 18.74
C GLU A 258 -8.57 -1.55 19.34
N PRO A 259 -8.07 -0.94 20.44
CA PRO A 259 -6.88 -1.44 21.11
C PRO A 259 -7.11 -2.83 21.68
N VAL A 260 -6.09 -3.68 21.58
CA VAL A 260 -6.11 -5.05 22.13
C VAL A 260 -5.17 -5.15 23.34
N PRO A 261 -5.30 -6.21 24.16
CA PRO A 261 -4.39 -6.44 25.28
C PRO A 261 -2.92 -6.54 24.81
N PRO A 262 -1.97 -5.91 25.52
CA PRO A 262 -0.57 -5.87 25.10
C PRO A 262 0.15 -7.23 25.21
N ASP A 263 -0.42 -8.16 25.96
CA ASP A 263 0.06 -9.52 26.18
C ASP A 263 -0.44 -10.53 25.12
N CYS A 264 -1.25 -10.10 24.14
CA CYS A 264 -1.58 -10.99 23.03
C CYS A 264 -0.36 -11.20 22.12
N TRP A 265 -0.21 -12.43 21.62
CA TRP A 265 0.97 -12.85 20.87
C TRP A 265 1.19 -11.99 19.61
N GLN A 266 0.12 -11.46 19.00
CA GLN A 266 0.22 -10.62 17.82
C GLN A 266 0.92 -9.29 18.11
N ILE A 267 0.62 -8.68 19.26
CA ILE A 267 1.26 -7.43 19.71
C ILE A 267 2.70 -7.70 20.14
N GLU A 268 2.94 -8.76 20.91
CA GLU A 268 4.31 -9.16 21.28
C GLU A 268 5.19 -9.37 20.03
N LYS A 269 4.66 -10.05 19.02
CA LYS A 269 5.39 -10.29 17.75
C LYS A 269 5.61 -9.00 16.96
N THR A 270 4.62 -8.12 16.94
CA THR A 270 4.75 -6.79 16.31
C THR A 270 5.87 -5.99 16.95
N VAL A 271 5.87 -5.91 18.28
CA VAL A 271 6.90 -5.19 19.06
C VAL A 271 8.28 -5.80 18.84
N GLU A 272 8.39 -7.13 18.81
CA GLU A 272 9.63 -7.84 18.49
C GLU A 272 10.21 -7.41 17.13
N ILE A 273 9.38 -7.42 16.08
CA ILE A 273 9.78 -7.03 14.72
C ILE A 273 10.21 -5.56 14.68
N LEU A 274 9.40 -4.65 15.23
CA LEU A 274 9.69 -3.22 15.18
C LEU A 274 10.96 -2.86 15.96
N ARG A 275 11.18 -3.45 17.14
CA ARG A 275 12.42 -3.26 17.91
C ARG A 275 13.64 -3.79 17.17
N ARG A 276 13.52 -4.92 16.46
CA ARG A 276 14.63 -5.47 15.64
C ARG A 276 15.12 -4.48 14.59
N HIS A 277 14.20 -3.71 14.00
CA HIS A 277 14.51 -2.74 12.95
C HIS A 277 14.58 -1.28 13.40
N GLU A 278 14.60 -1.01 14.71
CA GLU A 278 14.55 0.34 15.27
C GLU A 278 15.66 1.25 14.73
N THR A 279 16.83 0.69 14.42
CA THR A 279 17.99 1.39 13.86
C THR A 279 18.28 1.07 12.38
N ASP A 280 17.50 0.20 11.75
CA ASP A 280 17.66 -0.22 10.36
C ASP A 280 17.15 0.84 9.37
N VAL A 281 18.04 1.37 8.53
CA VAL A 281 17.72 2.43 7.56
C VAL A 281 16.93 1.89 6.37
N ASP A 282 17.19 0.66 5.95
CA ASP A 282 16.54 0.06 4.79
C ASP A 282 15.10 -0.33 5.13
N TRP A 283 14.85 -0.81 6.35
CA TRP A 283 13.50 -0.96 6.90
C TRP A 283 12.70 0.33 6.85
N ALA A 284 13.28 1.43 7.35
CA ALA A 284 12.61 2.71 7.40
C ALA A 284 12.40 3.35 6.01
N ARG A 285 13.13 2.90 4.98
CA ARG A 285 12.93 3.25 3.56
C ARG A 285 11.99 2.29 2.82
N CYS A 286 11.67 1.13 3.40
CA CYS A 286 10.81 0.14 2.78
C CYS A 286 9.34 0.55 2.88
N TYR A 287 8.77 1.01 1.77
CA TYR A 287 7.39 1.54 1.76
C TYR A 287 6.32 0.48 2.03
N ILE A 288 6.63 -0.81 1.82
CA ILE A 288 5.70 -1.93 2.00
C ILE A 288 5.26 -2.03 3.46
N GLY A 289 6.15 -1.72 4.41
CA GLY A 289 5.82 -1.70 5.84
C GLY A 289 4.93 -0.54 6.26
N ASN A 290 4.72 0.49 5.44
CA ASN A 290 4.03 1.71 5.88
C ASN A 290 2.57 1.46 6.27
N TRP A 291 1.82 0.74 5.43
CA TRP A 291 0.41 0.47 5.68
C TRP A 291 0.17 -0.47 6.88
N PRO A 292 0.89 -1.62 7.02
CA PRO A 292 0.65 -2.49 8.16
C PRO A 292 1.09 -1.84 9.49
N VAL A 293 2.21 -1.10 9.53
CA VAL A 293 2.59 -0.34 10.76
C VAL A 293 1.54 0.71 11.11
N TYR A 294 0.99 1.40 10.11
CA TYR A 294 -0.11 2.34 10.33
C TYR A 294 -1.33 1.65 10.96
N THR A 295 -1.71 0.50 10.43
CA THR A 295 -2.88 -0.24 10.91
C THR A 295 -2.63 -0.83 12.31
N LEU A 296 -1.43 -1.36 12.57
CA LEU A 296 -1.04 -1.88 13.88
C LEU A 296 -1.08 -0.81 14.97
N GLY A 297 -0.82 0.46 14.62
CA GLY A 297 -0.94 1.58 15.55
C GLY A 297 -2.31 1.74 16.21
N PHE A 298 -3.39 1.28 15.55
CA PHE A 298 -4.74 1.32 16.15
C PHE A 298 -4.93 0.26 17.23
N PHE A 299 -4.25 -0.87 17.14
CA PHE A 299 -4.35 -1.98 18.07
C PHE A 299 -3.51 -1.78 19.35
N MET A 300 -2.56 -0.84 19.33
CA MET A 300 -1.68 -0.58 20.49
C MET A 300 -2.45 0.06 21.64
N SER A 301 -2.34 -0.53 22.84
CA SER A 301 -2.95 -0.01 24.08
C SER A 301 -1.92 0.49 25.10
N ALA A 302 -0.71 -0.10 25.13
CA ALA A 302 0.34 0.31 26.06
C ALA A 302 1.07 1.58 25.57
N PRO A 303 1.40 2.54 26.46
CA PRO A 303 2.08 3.78 26.08
C PRO A 303 3.42 3.56 25.36
N ASP A 304 4.20 2.57 25.79
CA ASP A 304 5.50 2.24 25.21
C ASP A 304 5.36 1.71 23.77
N ASP A 305 4.33 0.91 23.50
CA ASP A 305 4.07 0.35 22.16
C ASP A 305 3.51 1.41 21.21
N ILE A 306 2.66 2.31 21.70
CA ILE A 306 2.23 3.51 20.97
C ILE A 306 3.44 4.37 20.61
N GLN A 307 4.36 4.57 21.55
CA GLN A 307 5.58 5.35 21.32
C GLN A 307 6.48 4.69 20.27
N LEU A 308 6.60 3.36 20.27
CA LEU A 308 7.33 2.60 19.27
C LEU A 308 6.78 2.84 17.84
N ILE A 309 5.45 2.76 17.65
CA ILE A 309 4.81 3.05 16.36
C ILE A 309 5.04 4.51 15.96
N ARG A 310 4.90 5.45 16.90
CA ARG A 310 5.11 6.88 16.67
C ARG A 310 6.53 7.17 16.16
N ASP A 311 7.53 6.53 16.76
CA ASP A 311 8.93 6.72 16.40
C ASP A 311 9.29 6.06 15.07
N ASP A 312 8.82 4.82 14.81
CA ASP A 312 9.01 4.15 13.51
C ASP A 312 8.39 4.98 12.37
N MET A 313 7.15 5.44 12.54
CA MET A 313 6.47 6.28 11.56
C MET A 313 7.15 7.63 11.33
N ARG A 314 7.63 8.27 12.40
CA ARG A 314 8.38 9.52 12.30
C ARG A 314 9.67 9.30 11.51
N ARG A 315 10.39 8.21 11.80
CA ARG A 315 11.64 7.86 11.12
C ARG A 315 11.43 7.60 9.63
N ARG A 316 10.39 6.84 9.26
CA ARG A 316 9.98 6.63 7.86
C ARG A 316 9.70 7.95 7.16
N TRP A 317 8.97 8.85 7.82
CA TRP A 317 8.66 10.18 7.28
C TRP A 317 9.91 11.02 7.06
N ASP A 318 10.84 11.00 8.02
CA ASP A 318 12.07 11.78 7.94
C ASP A 318 13.00 11.32 6.82
N LEU A 319 13.01 10.02 6.51
CA LEU A 319 13.83 9.45 5.43
C LEU A 319 13.17 9.54 4.05
N MET A 320 11.86 9.32 3.95
CA MET A 320 11.19 9.23 2.64
C MET A 320 10.51 10.53 2.21
N ARG A 321 10.08 11.37 3.16
CA ARG A 321 9.33 12.61 2.89
C ARG A 321 8.07 12.40 2.03
N PHE A 322 7.39 11.27 2.19
CA PHE A 322 6.14 10.96 1.48
C PHE A 322 4.93 11.42 2.28
N SER A 323 4.11 12.32 1.71
CA SER A 323 2.96 12.91 2.41
C SER A 323 1.95 11.88 2.95
N GLN A 324 1.89 10.67 2.38
CA GLN A 324 1.10 9.56 2.91
C GLN A 324 1.47 9.20 4.37
N LEU A 325 2.75 9.20 4.72
CA LEU A 325 3.20 8.93 6.08
C LEU A 325 2.78 10.04 7.05
N GLU A 326 2.84 11.29 6.61
CA GLU A 326 2.31 12.43 7.38
C GLU A 326 0.80 12.24 7.65
N ARG A 327 0.02 11.78 6.65
CA ARG A 327 -1.40 11.48 6.82
C ARG A 327 -1.64 10.33 7.81
N PHE A 328 -0.92 9.22 7.68
CA PHE A 328 -1.02 8.09 8.61
C PHE A 328 -0.71 8.49 10.04
N ARG A 329 0.37 9.26 10.26
CA ARG A 329 0.75 9.78 11.57
C ARG A 329 -0.33 10.69 12.15
N ASN A 330 -0.77 11.69 11.40
CA ASN A 330 -1.78 12.64 11.87
C ASN A 330 -3.09 11.92 12.23
N ASN A 331 -3.43 10.88 11.48
CA ASN A 331 -4.61 10.08 11.77
C ASN A 331 -4.47 9.25 13.05
N LEU A 332 -3.34 8.55 13.24
CA LEU A 332 -3.07 7.81 14.48
C LEU A 332 -3.09 8.73 15.71
N GLU A 333 -2.38 9.87 15.66
CA GLU A 333 -2.35 10.80 16.79
C GLU A 333 -3.74 11.35 17.12
N ALA A 334 -4.58 11.63 16.11
CA ALA A 334 -5.95 12.06 16.33
C ALA A 334 -6.78 11.00 17.08
N ILE A 335 -6.63 9.72 16.72
CA ILE A 335 -7.35 8.62 17.37
C ILE A 335 -6.80 8.34 18.77
N TRP A 336 -5.49 8.34 18.97
CA TRP A 336 -4.90 8.16 20.30
C TRP A 336 -5.34 9.27 21.27
N ILE A 337 -5.31 10.54 20.84
CA ILE A 337 -5.81 11.68 21.65
C ILE A 337 -7.30 11.54 21.95
N GLN A 338 -8.10 11.08 20.99
CA GLN A 338 -9.53 10.85 21.20
C GLN A 338 -9.76 9.77 22.27
N ARG A 339 -9.03 8.65 22.20
CA ARG A 339 -9.12 7.55 23.16
C ARG A 339 -8.71 7.97 24.58
N GLU A 340 -7.59 8.68 24.71
CA GLU A 340 -7.13 9.20 26.01
C GLU A 340 -8.18 10.09 26.69
N ARG A 341 -8.89 10.94 25.91
CA ARG A 341 -9.96 11.79 26.44
C ARG A 341 -11.18 11.01 26.92
N LEU A 342 -11.51 9.90 26.24
CA LEU A 342 -12.62 9.04 26.62
C LEU A 342 -12.29 8.22 27.87
N SER A 343 -11.06 7.70 27.97
CA SER A 343 -10.59 6.94 29.13
C SER A 343 -10.33 7.80 30.37
N GLY A 344 -9.93 9.07 30.21
CA GLY A 344 -9.70 10.00 31.32
C GLY A 344 -10.94 10.75 31.81
N GLY A 345 -12.10 10.53 31.19
CA GLY A 345 -13.39 11.11 31.57
C GLY A 345 -14.34 10.15 32.30
N ALA A 346 -13.91 8.91 32.53
CA ALA A 346 -14.57 7.90 33.37
C ALA A 346 -13.87 7.84 34.74
#